data_AF-A0A8H9JS22-F1
#
_entry.id   AF-A0A8H9JS22-F1
#
_cell.length_a   1.000
_cell.length_b   1.000
_cell.length_c   1.000
_cell.angle_alpha   90.00
_cell.angle_beta   90.00
_cell.angle_gamma   90.00
#
_symmetry.space_group_name_H-M   'P 1'
#
loop_
_entity.id
_entity.type
_entity.pdbx_description
1 polymer ?
#
loop_
_entity_poly.entity_id
_entity_poly.type
_entity_poly.pdbx_seq_one_letter_code
_entity_poly.pdbx_strand_id
1 'polypeptide(L)'
;MIYFLLIIYSVIFMSFIQVAGECFPMKKSFLFRFSECNYCQKKLAFYHIIPICSFLFLGGKSECCGKRIPTTYFLMEIVTPIYIVLLYSQYAFS
;
A
#
# COMPACT_ATOMS: atom_id res chain seq x y z
N MET A 1 -5.32 10.28 21.32
CA MET A 1 -3.93 10.45 20.82
C MET A 1 -3.31 9.12 20.38
N ILE A 2 -3.34 8.07 21.22
CA ILE A 2 -2.76 6.75 20.90
C ILE A 2 -3.36 6.12 19.63
N TYR A 3 -4.69 6.14 19.45
CA TYR A 3 -5.35 5.62 18.24
C TYR A 3 -4.84 6.24 16.94
N PHE A 4 -4.60 7.56 16.93
CA PHE A 4 -4.11 8.27 15.75
C PHE A 4 -2.69 7.84 15.39
N LEU A 5 -1.82 7.66 16.39
CA LEU A 5 -0.46 7.14 16.18
C LEU A 5 -0.50 5.70 15.65
N LEU A 6 -1.36 4.84 16.22
CA LEU A 6 -1.52 3.46 15.76
C LEU A 6 -1.93 3.39 14.29
N ILE A 7 -2.89 4.23 13.87
CA ILE A 7 -3.33 4.30 12.47
C ILE A 7 -2.19 4.73 11.55
N ILE A 8 -1.45 5.80 11.89
CA ILE A 8 -0.34 6.27 11.06
C ILE A 8 0.75 5.19 10.92
N TYR A 9 1.19 4.62 12.03
CA TYR A 9 2.24 3.61 12.01
C TYR A 9 1.81 2.34 11.26
N SER A 10 0.57 1.88 11.48
CA SER A 10 0.07 0.68 10.80
C SER A 10 -0.07 0.86 9.28
N VAL A 11 -0.53 2.03 8.82
CA VAL A 11 -0.61 2.33 7.38
C VAL A 11 0.78 2.35 6.74
N ILE A 12 1.75 3.04 7.37
CA ILE A 12 3.14 3.10 6.85
C ILE A 12 3.75 1.70 6.79
N PHE A 13 3.60 0.91 7.86
CA PHE A 13 4.21 -0.41 7.96
C PHE A 13 3.57 -1.41 6.98
N MET A 14 2.24 -1.38 6.83
CA MET A 14 1.53 -2.25 5.89
C MET A 14 1.90 -1.93 4.44
N SER A 15 2.02 -0.65 4.09
CA SER A 15 2.48 -0.22 2.76
C SER A 15 3.88 -0.80 2.44
N PHE A 16 4.79 -0.75 3.41
CA PHE A 16 6.13 -1.33 3.26
C PHE A 16 6.11 -2.86 3.10
N ILE A 17 5.39 -3.58 3.98
CA ILE A 17 5.28 -5.04 3.93
C ILE A 17 4.73 -5.50 2.58
N GLN A 18 3.73 -4.80 2.08
CA GLN A 18 3.03 -5.18 0.87
C GLN A 18 3.94 -5.08 -0.36
N VAL A 19 4.71 -3.99 -0.47
CA VAL A 19 5.74 -3.86 -1.51
C VAL A 19 6.85 -4.91 -1.34
N ALA A 20 7.28 -5.18 -0.11
CA ALA A 20 8.31 -6.18 0.18
C ALA A 20 7.87 -7.61 -0.20
N GLY A 21 6.62 -7.98 0.10
CA GLY A 21 6.03 -9.27 -0.22
C GLY A 21 5.93 -9.53 -1.73
N GLU A 22 5.73 -8.50 -2.53
CA GLU A 22 5.77 -8.63 -3.98
C GLU A 22 7.20 -8.63 -4.57
N CYS A 23 8.16 -8.00 -3.90
CA CYS A 23 9.56 -8.00 -4.35
C CYS A 23 10.25 -9.36 -4.12
N PHE A 24 9.90 -10.05 -3.03
CA PHE A 24 10.46 -11.34 -2.65
C PHE A 24 10.36 -12.43 -3.75
N PRO A 25 9.19 -12.71 -4.35
CA PRO A 25 9.08 -13.71 -5.42
C PRO A 25 9.76 -13.27 -6.73
N MET A 26 9.87 -11.96 -6.98
CA MET A 26 10.40 -11.42 -8.23
C MET A 26 11.92 -11.23 -8.21
N LYS A 27 12.60 -11.44 -7.06
CA LYS A 27 14.04 -11.14 -6.84
C LYS A 27 14.44 -9.73 -7.31
N LYS A 28 13.49 -8.81 -7.37
CA LYS A 28 13.74 -7.41 -7.76
C LYS A 28 14.05 -6.62 -6.51
N SER A 29 15.01 -5.70 -6.63
CA SER A 29 15.35 -4.80 -5.54
C SER A 29 14.14 -3.94 -5.15
N PHE A 30 13.81 -3.94 -3.85
CA PHE A 30 12.71 -3.17 -3.26
C PHE A 30 12.71 -1.72 -3.76
N LEU A 31 13.88 -1.08 -3.75
CA LEU A 31 14.07 0.32 -4.16
C LEU A 31 13.82 0.59 -5.65
N PHE A 32 13.99 -0.39 -6.53
CA PHE A 32 13.94 -0.17 -7.99
C PHE A 32 12.54 -0.38 -8.56
N ARG A 33 11.70 -1.17 -7.90
CA ARG A 33 10.32 -1.43 -8.33
C ARG A 33 9.41 -0.20 -8.21
N PHE A 34 9.77 0.72 -7.31
CA PHE A 34 9.14 2.04 -7.17
C PHE A 34 9.07 2.78 -8.50
N SER A 35 10.12 2.66 -9.31
CA SER A 35 10.21 3.46 -10.50
C SER A 35 9.56 2.84 -11.72
N GLU A 36 9.01 1.62 -11.73
CA GLU A 36 8.60 0.97 -13.00
C GLU A 36 7.23 0.28 -12.96
N CYS A 37 6.43 0.59 -13.96
CA CYS A 37 5.18 -0.08 -14.27
C CYS A 37 5.36 -1.58 -14.59
N ASN A 38 4.67 -2.46 -13.85
CA ASN A 38 4.70 -3.91 -14.09
C ASN A 38 4.19 -4.36 -15.48
N TYR A 39 3.43 -3.53 -16.19
CA TYR A 39 2.83 -3.88 -17.49
C TYR A 39 3.46 -3.23 -18.71
N CYS A 40 4.11 -2.09 -18.51
CA CYS A 40 4.53 -1.19 -19.57
C CYS A 40 5.96 -0.71 -19.39
N GLN A 41 6.61 -1.07 -18.28
CA GLN A 41 8.02 -0.77 -17.96
C GLN A 41 8.37 0.73 -18.00
N LYS A 42 7.35 1.60 -18.05
CA LYS A 42 7.54 3.05 -18.04
C LYS A 42 7.84 3.53 -16.62
N LYS A 43 8.67 4.56 -16.50
CA LYS A 43 9.03 5.08 -15.20
C LYS A 43 7.84 5.76 -14.51
N LEU A 44 7.47 5.34 -13.30
CA LEU A 44 6.44 5.99 -12.47
C LEU A 44 7.09 6.99 -11.50
N ALA A 45 6.49 8.17 -11.38
CA ALA A 45 6.91 9.16 -10.39
C ALA A 45 6.51 8.72 -8.96
N PHE A 46 7.25 9.20 -7.96
CA PHE A 46 7.16 8.74 -6.56
C PHE A 46 5.73 8.76 -5.97
N TYR A 47 4.94 9.77 -6.35
CA TYR A 47 3.55 9.93 -5.92
C TYR A 47 2.59 8.86 -6.48
N HIS A 48 2.92 8.22 -7.61
CA HIS A 48 2.12 7.14 -8.21
C HIS A 48 2.41 5.75 -7.62
N ILE A 49 3.28 5.69 -6.62
CA ILE A 49 3.73 4.44 -6.02
C ILE A 49 2.98 4.16 -4.72
N ILE A 50 2.41 5.19 -4.11
CA ILE A 50 1.55 5.05 -2.94
C ILE A 50 0.22 4.46 -3.44
N PRO A 51 -0.10 3.18 -3.14
CA PRO A 51 -1.22 2.47 -3.74
C PRO A 51 -2.55 3.18 -3.47
N ILE A 52 -2.78 3.64 -2.23
CA ILE A 52 -3.98 4.39 -1.86
C ILE A 52 -4.12 5.70 -2.65
N CYS A 53 -3.10 6.56 -2.64
CA CYS A 53 -3.20 7.88 -3.28
C CYS A 53 -3.39 7.70 -4.79
N SER A 54 -2.63 6.80 -5.40
CA SER A 54 -2.71 6.54 -6.84
C SER A 54 -4.05 5.91 -7.24
N PHE A 55 -4.60 5.01 -6.42
CA PHE A 55 -5.90 4.40 -6.70
C PHE A 55 -7.04 5.41 -6.60
N LEU A 56 -7.01 6.31 -5.61
CA LEU A 56 -7.99 7.38 -5.41
C LEU A 56 -7.92 8.46 -6.50
N PHE A 57 -6.72 8.89 -6.88
CA PHE A 57 -6.53 9.93 -7.90
C PHE A 57 -6.70 9.41 -9.33
N LEU A 58 -6.37 8.14 -9.61
CA LEU A 58 -6.46 7.56 -10.95
C LEU A 58 -7.64 6.60 -11.15
N GLY A 59 -8.57 6.52 -10.19
CA GLY A 59 -9.79 5.71 -10.30
C GLY A 59 -9.51 4.22 -10.52
N GLY A 60 -8.45 3.70 -9.89
CA GLY A 60 -8.05 2.29 -10.00
C GLY A 60 -7.47 1.87 -11.35
N LYS A 61 -7.07 2.81 -12.21
CA LYS A 61 -6.33 2.55 -13.46
C LYS A 61 -4.92 3.12 -13.36
N SER A 62 -3.95 2.43 -13.93
CA SER A 62 -2.60 2.97 -14.03
C SER A 62 -2.54 4.11 -15.08
N GLU A 63 -1.88 5.22 -14.77
CA GLU A 63 -1.78 6.37 -15.70
C GLU A 63 -1.09 6.01 -17.01
N CYS A 64 -0.05 5.18 -16.90
CA CYS A 64 0.80 4.77 -18.01
C CYS A 64 0.07 4.04 -19.13
N CYS A 65 -0.95 3.27 -18.76
CA CYS A 65 -1.33 2.10 -19.53
C CYS A 65 -2.75 1.61 -19.27
N GLY A 66 -3.49 2.29 -18.38
CA GLY A 66 -4.92 2.08 -18.15
C GLY A 66 -5.28 0.74 -17.52
N LYS A 67 -4.30 -0.07 -17.11
CA LYS A 67 -4.56 -1.39 -16.50
C LYS A 67 -5.02 -1.23 -15.06
N ARG A 68 -5.94 -2.10 -14.64
CA ARG A 68 -6.50 -2.06 -13.29
C ARG A 68 -5.42 -2.40 -12.27
N ILE A 69 -5.27 -1.53 -11.29
CA ILE A 69 -4.45 -1.81 -10.11
C ILE A 69 -5.25 -2.78 -9.22
N PRO A 70 -4.66 -3.86 -8.69
CA PRO A 70 -5.42 -4.84 -7.92
C PRO A 70 -6.00 -4.19 -6.66
N THR A 71 -7.32 -4.28 -6.49
CA THR A 71 -8.04 -3.67 -5.35
C THR A 71 -7.64 -4.28 -4.00
N THR A 72 -7.00 -5.45 -4.01
CA THR A 72 -6.44 -6.11 -2.83
C THR A 72 -5.39 -5.23 -2.12
N TYR A 73 -4.66 -4.41 -2.87
CA TYR A 73 -3.70 -3.45 -2.29
C TYR A 73 -4.38 -2.39 -1.45
N PHE A 74 -5.40 -1.77 -2.03
CA PHE A 74 -6.22 -0.77 -1.35
C PHE A 74 -6.96 -1.35 -0.13
N LEU A 75 -7.50 -2.57 -0.26
CA LEU A 75 -8.19 -3.24 0.84
C LEU A 75 -7.26 -3.54 2.01
N MET A 76 -6.06 -4.05 1.77
CA MET A 76 -5.09 -4.36 2.84
C MET A 76 -4.68 -3.10 3.61
N GLU A 77 -4.47 -1.99 2.91
CA GLU A 77 -4.02 -0.73 3.51
C GLU A 77 -5.12 -0.07 4.38
N ILE A 78 -6.40 -0.39 4.16
CA ILE A 78 -7.54 0.06 4.98
C ILE A 78 -7.90 -0.95 6.09
N VAL A 79 -7.95 -2.25 5.77
CA VAL A 79 -8.37 -3.27 6.72
C VAL A 79 -7.38 -3.41 7.86
N THR A 80 -6.08 -3.24 7.59
CA THR A 80 -5.02 -3.36 8.61
C THR A 80 -5.11 -2.34 9.75
N PRO A 81 -5.16 -1.02 9.50
CA PRO A 81 -5.32 -0.04 10.57
C PRO A 81 -6.63 -0.22 11.34
N ILE A 82 -7.74 -0.58 10.65
CA ILE A 82 -9.01 -0.90 11.31
C ILE A 82 -8.84 -2.10 12.26
N TYR A 83 -8.20 -3.17 11.79
CA TYR A 83 -7.97 -4.38 12.56
C TYR A 83 -7.08 -4.11 13.79
N ILE A 84 -6.01 -3.35 13.64
CA ILE A 84 -5.12 -2.97 14.75
C ILE A 84 -5.86 -2.10 15.79
N VAL A 85 -6.69 -1.16 15.35
CA VAL A 85 -7.49 -0.33 16.25
C VAL A 85 -8.53 -1.18 17.00
N LEU A 86 -9.19 -2.11 16.32
CA LEU A 86 -10.15 -3.03 16.94
C LEU A 86 -9.48 -3.92 17.99
N LEU A 87 -8.34 -4.54 17.64
CA LEU A 87 -7.56 -5.33 18.60
C LEU A 87 -7.13 -4.49 19.81
N TYR A 88 -6.60 -3.30 19.57
CA TYR A 88 -6.21 -2.42 20.67
C TYR A 88 -7.42 -2.08 21.57
N SER A 89 -8.58 -1.81 20.99
CA SER A 89 -9.79 -1.50 21.77
C SER A 89 -10.29 -2.68 22.63
N GLN A 90 -10.10 -3.92 22.17
CA GLN A 90 -10.53 -5.11 22.91
C GLN A 90 -9.54 -5.53 23.99
N TYR A 91 -8.24 -5.46 23.71
CA TYR A 91 -7.19 -5.97 24.61
C TYR A 91 -6.61 -4.90 25.54
N ALA A 92 -6.69 -3.61 25.22
CA ALA A 92 -6.17 -2.56 26.10
C ALA A 92 -7.10 -2.21 27.28
N PHE A 93 -8.37 -2.62 27.22
CA PHE A 93 -9.37 -2.39 28.27
C PHE A 93 -9.66 -3.64 29.11
N SER A 94 -8.90 -4.72 28.92
CA SER A 94 -9.00 -5.97 29.68
C SER A 94 -7.76 -6.19 30.53
#